data_AF-A0A932XBV4-F1
#
_entry.id   AF-A0A932XBV4-F1
#
_cell.length_a   1.000
_cell.length_b   1.000
_cell.length_c   1.000
_cell.angle_alpha   90.00
_cell.angle_beta   90.00
_cell.angle_gamma   90.00
#
_symmetry.space_group_name_H-M   'P 1'
#
loop_
_entity.id
_entity.type
_entity.pdbx_description
1 polymer ?
#
loop_
_entity_poly.entity_id
_entity_poly.type
_entity_poly.pdbx_seq_one_letter_code
_entity_poly.pdbx_strand_id
1 'polypeptide(L)'
;MGTAFWPELMKKNGVNIVETVSFNSVDPSVAAQVTKLKAANPQAVILAASPGEAAKIAIEIQRQGMKTQLLGAGGLFGDEFVKAGCQAVEGAITAAQYWR
;
A
#
# COMPACT_ATOMS: atom_id res chain seq x y z
N MET A 1 11.36 5.88 -2.28
CA MET A 1 10.01 6.47 -2.30
C MET A 1 9.31 6.44 -0.94
N GLY A 2 9.27 5.29 -0.25
CA GLY A 2 8.45 5.11 0.97
C GLY A 2 8.73 6.04 2.16
N THR A 3 10.00 6.32 2.48
CA THR A 3 10.36 7.01 3.74
C THR A 3 10.74 8.48 3.61
N ALA A 4 10.87 9.01 2.39
CA ALA A 4 11.30 10.39 2.17
C ALA A 4 10.29 11.16 1.29
N PHE A 5 10.07 10.68 0.06
CA PHE A 5 9.19 11.35 -0.90
C PHE A 5 7.73 11.44 -0.43
N TRP A 6 7.13 10.31 -0.06
CA TRP A 6 5.71 10.30 0.35
C TRP A 6 5.47 11.11 1.63
N PRO A 7 6.27 10.97 2.70
CA PRO A 7 6.06 11.77 3.90
C PRO A 7 6.16 13.27 3.66
N GLU A 8 7.15 13.70 2.86
CA GLU A 8 7.31 15.11 2.50
C GLU A 8 6.14 15.63 1.67
N LEU A 9 5.72 14.88 0.65
CA LEU A 9 4.58 15.23 -0.20
C LEU A 9 3.27 15.32 0.60
N MET A 10 3.01 14.35 1.48
CA MET A 10 1.81 14.33 2.32
C MET A 10 1.80 15.52 3.28
N LYS A 11 2.92 15.80 3.95
CA LYS A 11 3.08 16.96 4.83
C LYS A 11 2.83 18.27 4.08
N LYS A 12 3.38 18.42 2.88
CA LYS A 12 3.18 19.61 2.03
C LYS A 12 1.71 19.85 1.66
N ASN A 13 0.92 18.79 1.57
CA ASN A 13 -0.51 18.85 1.21
C ASN A 13 -1.44 18.79 2.44
N GLY A 14 -0.90 18.94 3.67
CA GLY A 14 -1.71 18.93 4.89
C GLY A 14 -2.32 17.56 5.25
N VAL A 15 -1.81 16.47 4.68
CA VAL A 15 -2.25 15.11 5.00
C VAL A 15 -1.55 14.63 6.26
N ASN A 16 -2.34 14.18 7.24
CA ASN A 16 -1.80 13.63 8.49
C ASN A 16 -1.32 12.18 8.30
N ILE A 17 -0.04 11.94 8.58
CA ILE A 17 0.55 10.60 8.56
C ILE A 17 0.41 10.00 9.95
N VAL A 18 -0.55 9.10 10.12
CA VAL A 18 -0.84 8.48 11.43
C VAL A 18 0.15 7.39 11.82
N GLU A 19 0.80 6.76 10.84
CA GLU A 19 1.79 5.70 11.07
C GLU A 19 2.67 5.50 9.83
N THR A 20 3.90 5.01 10.02
CA THR A 20 4.78 4.53 8.95
C THR A 20 5.28 3.14 9.30
N VAL A 21 4.89 2.14 8.51
CA VAL A 21 5.26 0.74 8.76
C VAL A 21 6.16 0.23 7.65
N SER A 22 7.34 -0.25 8.02
CA SER A 22 8.24 -0.99 7.15
C SER A 22 8.00 -2.49 7.24
N PHE A 23 8.29 -3.22 6.17
CA PHE A 23 8.31 -4.68 6.13
C PHE A 23 9.63 -5.15 5.50
N ASN A 24 10.01 -6.40 5.72
CA ASN A 24 11.15 -7.01 5.05
C ASN A 24 10.64 -7.97 3.97
N SER A 25 11.18 -7.85 2.75
CA SER A 25 10.77 -8.65 1.59
C SER A 25 10.95 -10.15 1.78
N VAL A 26 11.90 -10.57 2.64
CA VAL A 26 12.14 -11.99 2.93
C VAL A 26 11.20 -12.56 3.99
N ASP A 27 10.41 -11.71 4.67
CA ASP A 27 9.50 -12.18 5.69
C ASP A 27 8.37 -13.00 5.06
N PRO A 28 8.06 -14.19 5.60
CA PRO A 28 7.02 -15.05 5.04
C PRO A 28 5.63 -14.41 5.14
N SER A 29 5.41 -13.49 6.08
CA SER A 29 4.13 -12.81 6.31
C SER A 29 4.30 -11.32 6.62
N VAL A 30 3.25 -10.54 6.33
CA VAL A 30 3.13 -9.12 6.67
C VAL A 30 2.01 -8.84 7.69
N ALA A 31 1.52 -9.89 8.36
CA ALA A 31 0.37 -9.80 9.26
C ALA A 31 0.59 -8.83 10.43
N ALA A 32 1.78 -8.83 11.05
CA ALA A 32 2.09 -7.94 12.15
C ALA A 32 2.08 -6.46 11.73
N GLN A 33 2.62 -6.18 10.54
CA GLN A 33 2.67 -4.86 9.93
C GLN A 33 1.24 -4.36 9.62
N VAL A 34 0.38 -5.22 9.07
CA VAL A 34 -1.02 -4.88 8.80
C VAL A 34 -1.82 -4.70 10.09
N THR A 35 -1.57 -5.51 11.13
CA THR A 35 -2.18 -5.31 12.45
C THR A 35 -1.81 -3.94 13.04
N LYS A 36 -0.55 -3.52 12.88
CA LYS A 36 -0.09 -2.19 13.30
C LYS A 36 -0.81 -1.08 12.52
N LEU A 37 -0.96 -1.22 11.20
CA LEU A 37 -1.76 -0.30 10.39
C LEU A 37 -3.23 -0.26 10.85
N LYS A 38 -3.85 -1.42 11.11
CA LYS A 38 -5.23 -1.50 11.60
C LYS A 38 -5.42 -0.74 12.91
N ALA A 39 -4.49 -0.88 13.85
CA ALA A 39 -4.53 -0.17 15.13
C ALA A 39 -4.42 1.35 14.97
N ALA A 40 -3.68 1.83 13.97
CA ALA A 40 -3.59 3.26 13.64
C ALA A 40 -4.84 3.82 12.95
N ASN A 41 -5.79 2.95 12.54
CA ASN A 41 -7.07 3.30 11.91
C ASN A 41 -6.97 4.34 10.77
N PRO A 42 -6.11 4.13 9.75
CA PRO A 42 -5.93 5.07 8.66
C PRO A 42 -7.14 5.07 7.72
N GLN A 43 -7.38 6.19 7.04
CA GLN A 43 -8.39 6.27 5.97
C GLN A 43 -7.86 5.68 4.65
N ALA A 44 -6.55 5.82 4.42
CA ALA A 44 -5.86 5.32 3.25
C ALA A 44 -4.45 4.81 3.60
N VAL A 45 -3.96 3.86 2.82
CA VAL A 45 -2.61 3.29 2.95
C VAL A 45 -1.88 3.48 1.63
N ILE A 46 -0.69 4.10 1.68
CA ILE A 46 0.20 4.22 0.53
C ILE A 46 1.14 3.02 0.51
N LEU A 47 1.05 2.22 -0.54
CA LEU A 47 1.88 1.04 -0.76
C LEU A 47 3.13 1.44 -1.57
N ALA A 48 4.27 1.51 -0.89
CA ALA A 48 5.58 1.73 -1.50
C ALA A 48 6.34 0.40 -1.60
N ALA A 49 5.85 -0.51 -2.45
CA ALA A 49 6.35 -1.88 -2.60
C ALA A 49 6.36 -2.31 -4.08
N SER A 50 7.03 -3.43 -4.40
CA SER A 50 6.90 -4.07 -5.72
C SER A 50 5.48 -4.66 -5.92
N PRO A 51 5.07 -5.01 -7.16
CA PRO A 51 3.72 -5.51 -7.43
C PRO A 51 3.30 -6.71 -6.57
N GLY A 52 4.12 -7.76 -6.51
CA GLY A 52 3.84 -8.94 -5.69
C GLY A 52 3.76 -8.65 -4.19
N GLU A 53 4.64 -7.80 -3.67
CA GLU A 53 4.62 -7.40 -2.26
C GLU A 53 3.40 -6.52 -1.93
N ALA A 54 3.07 -5.58 -2.80
CA ALA A 54 1.88 -4.75 -2.66
C ALA A 54 0.61 -5.59 -2.67
N ALA A 55 0.51 -6.59 -3.56
CA ALA A 55 -0.60 -7.53 -3.60
C ALA A 55 -0.68 -8.36 -2.30
N LYS A 56 0.45 -8.87 -1.80
CA LYS A 56 0.51 -9.59 -0.50
C LYS A 56 0.00 -8.74 0.66
N ILE A 57 0.36 -7.46 0.69
CA ILE A 57 -0.11 -6.52 1.71
C ILE A 57 -1.62 -6.26 1.55
N ALA A 58 -2.10 -6.05 0.32
CA ALA A 58 -3.52 -5.82 0.03
C ALA A 58 -4.40 -7.01 0.46
N ILE A 59 -3.96 -8.24 0.15
CA ILE A 59 -4.63 -9.48 0.58
C ILE A 59 -4.71 -9.54 2.10
N GLU A 60 -3.63 -9.22 2.79
CA GLU A 60 -3.61 -9.24 4.26
C GLU A 60 -4.50 -8.15 4.87
N ILE A 61 -4.53 -6.95 4.29
CA ILE A 61 -5.46 -5.85 4.67
C ILE A 61 -6.92 -6.32 4.53
N GLN A 62 -7.27 -6.94 3.39
CA GLN A 62 -8.60 -7.50 3.17
C GLN A 62 -8.91 -8.62 4.17
N ARG A 63 -7.96 -9.55 4.40
CA ARG A 63 -8.10 -10.67 5.35
C ARG A 63 -8.37 -10.19 6.78
N GLN A 64 -7.75 -9.08 7.18
CA GLN A 64 -7.97 -8.48 8.49
C GLN A 64 -9.22 -7.58 8.55
N GLY A 65 -10.00 -7.46 7.47
CA GLY A 65 -11.26 -6.73 7.42
C GLY A 65 -11.10 -5.20 7.46
N MET A 66 -9.95 -4.68 7.06
CA MET A 66 -9.71 -3.24 6.98
C MET A 66 -10.45 -2.65 5.76
N LYS A 67 -11.12 -1.52 5.96
CA LYS A 67 -11.83 -0.77 4.91
C LYS A 67 -11.06 0.50 4.54
N THR A 68 -9.82 0.32 4.09
CA THR A 68 -8.89 1.43 3.82
C THR A 68 -8.64 1.57 2.33
N GLN A 69 -8.63 2.80 1.82
CA GLN A 69 -8.28 3.06 0.43
C GLN A 69 -6.80 2.72 0.18
N LEU A 70 -6.52 1.88 -0.81
CA LEU A 70 -5.15 1.58 -1.23
C LEU A 70 -4.69 2.61 -2.27
N LEU A 71 -3.55 3.23 -2.02
CA LEU A 71 -2.91 4.23 -2.87
C LEU A 71 -1.49 3.80 -3.22
N GLY A 72 -0.98 4.26 -4.34
CA GLY A 72 0.44 4.08 -4.67
C GLY A 72 0.82 4.69 -6.01
N ALA A 73 1.96 4.22 -6.49
CA ALA A 73 2.47 4.48 -7.83
C ALA A 73 3.17 3.19 -8.28
N GLY A 74 3.99 3.24 -9.34
CA GLY A 74 5.03 2.22 -9.62
C GLY A 74 4.57 0.76 -9.49
N GLY A 75 4.74 0.14 -8.32
CA GLY A 75 4.35 -1.25 -8.07
C GLY A 75 2.85 -1.55 -8.13
N LEU A 76 1.96 -0.55 -8.05
CA LEU A 76 0.51 -0.78 -8.23
C LEU A 76 0.07 -0.71 -9.69
N PHE A 77 1.00 -0.42 -10.60
CA PHE A 77 0.72 -0.33 -12.03
C PHE A 77 0.96 -1.67 -12.72
N GLY A 78 0.00 -2.08 -13.55
CA GLY A 78 0.14 -3.22 -14.47
C GLY A 78 -0.50 -4.53 -14.00
N ASP A 79 -0.51 -5.50 -14.91
CA ASP A 79 -1.20 -6.79 -14.78
C ASP A 79 -0.76 -7.63 -13.57
N GLU A 80 0.52 -7.57 -13.20
CA GLU A 80 1.08 -8.44 -12.14
C GLU A 80 0.39 -8.17 -10.80
N PHE A 81 0.24 -6.90 -10.44
CA PHE A 81 -0.43 -6.49 -9.20
C PHE A 81 -1.88 -6.95 -9.18
N VAL A 82 -2.61 -6.76 -10.29
CA VAL A 82 -4.02 -7.15 -10.41
C VAL A 82 -4.17 -8.67 -10.35
N LYS A 83 -3.35 -9.42 -11.08
CA LYS A 83 -3.38 -10.90 -11.10
C LYS A 83 -3.00 -11.51 -9.76
N ALA A 84 -2.03 -10.92 -9.06
CA ALA A 84 -1.60 -11.40 -7.75
C ALA A 84 -2.60 -11.06 -6.65
N GLY A 85 -3.21 -9.87 -6.68
CA GLY A 85 -4.10 -9.37 -5.65
C GLY A 85 -5.58 -9.74 -5.82
N CYS A 86 -6.02 -10.03 -7.06
CA CYS A 86 -7.41 -10.32 -7.41
C CYS A 86 -8.37 -9.30 -6.76
N GLN A 87 -9.39 -9.78 -6.03
CA GLN A 87 -10.39 -8.92 -5.38
C GLN A 87 -9.79 -8.00 -4.31
N ALA A 88 -8.64 -8.33 -3.72
CA ALA A 88 -8.04 -7.56 -2.64
C ALA A 88 -7.52 -6.19 -3.09
N VAL A 89 -7.27 -6.03 -4.40
CA VAL A 89 -6.73 -4.80 -4.98
C VAL A 89 -7.77 -4.01 -5.77
N GLU A 90 -9.02 -4.47 -5.78
CA GLU A 90 -10.12 -3.76 -6.42
C GLU A 90 -10.31 -2.37 -5.80
N GLY A 91 -10.43 -1.37 -6.67
CA GLY A 91 -10.54 0.03 -6.26
C GLY A 91 -9.23 0.68 -5.79
N ALA A 92 -8.08 -0.01 -5.88
CA ALA A 92 -6.77 0.62 -5.63
C ALA A 92 -6.50 1.75 -6.64
N ILE A 93 -5.97 2.87 -6.17
CA ILE A 93 -5.67 4.05 -6.98
C ILE A 93 -4.16 4.16 -7.13
N THR A 94 -3.67 4.27 -8.36
CA THR A 94 -2.25 4.39 -8.66
C THR A 94 -1.95 5.53 -9.61
N ALA A 95 -0.85 6.24 -9.36
CA ALA A 95 -0.27 7.11 -10.36
C ALA A 95 0.50 6.27 -11.40
N ALA A 96 0.07 6.34 -12.65
CA ALA A 96 0.70 5.66 -13.77
C ALA A 96 1.38 6.67 -14.70
N GLN A 97 2.49 6.27 -15.28
CA GLN A 97 3.18 7.00 -16.35
C GLN A 97 3.12 6.13 -17.60
N TYR A 98 2.70 6.72 -18.73
CA TYR A 98 2.66 6.07 -20.02
C TYR A 98 3.65 6.77 -20.94
N TRP A 99 4.43 5.98 -21.67
CA TRP A 99 5.25 6.51 -22.76
C TRP A 99 4.31 7.01 -23.87
N ARG A 100 4.66 8.16 -24.46
CA ARG A 100 4.01 8.67 -25.68
C ARG A 100 4.54 7.96 -26.90
#